data_AF-A0A662J540-F1
#
_entry.id   AF-A0A662J540-F1
#
_cell.length_a   1.000
_cell.length_b   1.000
_cell.length_c   1.000
_cell.angle_alpha   90.00
_cell.angle_beta   90.00
_cell.angle_gamma   90.00
#
_symmetry.space_group_name_H-M   'P 1'
#
loop_
_entity.id
_entity.type
_entity.pdbx_description
1 polymer ?
#
loop_
_entity_poly.entity_id
_entity_poly.type
_entity_poly.pdbx_seq_one_letter_code
_entity_poly.pdbx_strand_id
1 'polypeptide(L)'
;MRFIVELEPPYSLDYSMSPSFVSSLYVKVKPGEWIKIAGLGGGSLKFRQVAPDKVMVEYISDAPKAEVEEQAMLELGAWHPPFEDFIHQLPSELRWAAESLSRIYPGVRLPIAPHDFNYVFISVSLSR
;
A
#
# COMPACT_ATOMS: atom_id res chain seq x y z
N MET A 1 -12.43 -15.27 1.56
CA MET A 1 -12.40 -14.99 0.11
C MET A 1 -10.99 -14.71 -0.38
N ARG A 2 -10.75 -14.85 -1.70
CA ARG A 2 -9.47 -14.56 -2.35
C ARG A 2 -9.70 -13.95 -3.73
N PHE A 3 -9.01 -12.87 -4.07
CA PHE A 3 -9.10 -12.20 -5.38
C PHE A 3 -7.78 -11.51 -5.75
N ILE A 4 -7.68 -11.04 -7.00
CA ILE A 4 -6.53 -10.30 -7.51
C ILE A 4 -6.94 -8.84 -7.71
N VAL A 5 -6.08 -7.93 -7.25
CA VAL A 5 -6.09 -6.51 -7.60
C VAL A 5 -5.02 -6.29 -8.67
N GLU A 6 -5.43 -5.74 -9.81
CA GLU A 6 -4.53 -5.31 -10.88
C GLU A 6 -4.11 -3.86 -10.66
N LEU A 7 -2.83 -3.58 -10.85
CA LEU A 7 -2.18 -2.32 -10.49
C LEU A 7 -1.39 -1.80 -11.69
N GLU A 8 -1.45 -0.48 -11.91
CA GLU A 8 -0.66 0.14 -12.98
C GLU A 8 0.85 0.04 -12.65
N PRO A 9 1.66 -0.55 -13.56
CA PRO A 9 3.11 -0.62 -13.37
C PRO A 9 3.76 0.76 -13.58
N PRO A 10 4.87 1.06 -12.87
CA PRO A 10 5.57 0.19 -11.92
C PRO A 10 4.84 0.13 -10.57
N TYR A 11 4.87 -1.03 -9.90
CA TYR A 11 4.33 -1.19 -8.55
C TYR A 11 5.21 -2.09 -7.67
N SER A 12 5.38 -1.70 -6.40
CA SER A 12 6.06 -2.47 -5.38
C SER A 12 5.26 -2.47 -4.08
N LEU A 13 4.76 -3.64 -3.69
CA LEU A 13 4.06 -3.81 -2.42
C LEU A 13 5.00 -3.49 -1.25
N ASP A 14 6.24 -3.94 -1.33
CA ASP A 14 7.21 -3.77 -0.24
C ASP A 14 7.60 -2.30 -0.03
N TYR A 15 7.81 -1.53 -1.10
CA TYR A 15 8.11 -0.10 -0.95
C TYR A 15 6.88 0.70 -0.52
N SER A 16 5.69 0.33 -0.99
CA SER A 16 4.45 1.00 -0.59
C SER A 16 4.14 0.75 0.89
N MET A 17 4.39 -0.48 1.37
CA MET A 17 4.16 -0.87 2.76
C MET A 17 5.33 -0.56 3.69
N SER A 18 6.49 -0.08 3.21
CA SER A 18 7.66 0.16 4.06
C SER A 18 8.58 1.29 3.56
N PRO A 19 8.82 2.35 4.36
CA PRO A 19 8.08 2.76 5.56
C PRO A 19 6.77 3.47 5.19
N SER A 20 5.65 3.13 5.82
CA SER A 20 4.39 3.87 5.68
C SER A 20 3.66 3.93 7.02
N PHE A 21 2.79 4.94 7.24
CA PHE A 21 2.03 4.98 8.49
C PHE A 21 1.07 3.79 8.62
N VAL A 22 0.57 3.29 7.49
CA VAL A 22 -0.24 2.06 7.41
C VAL A 22 0.58 0.83 7.80
N SER A 23 1.90 0.82 7.60
CA SER A 23 2.75 -0.32 7.97
C SER A 23 2.69 -0.68 9.45
N SER A 24 2.31 0.26 10.32
CA SER A 24 2.09 0.00 11.76
C SER A 24 0.96 -1.01 12.02
N LEU A 25 0.03 -1.17 11.08
CA LEU A 25 -1.09 -2.11 11.15
C LEU A 25 -0.73 -3.48 10.57
N TYR A 26 0.48 -3.63 10.02
CA TYR A 26 0.89 -4.81 9.26
C TYR A 26 2.20 -5.41 9.79
N VAL A 27 2.38 -6.70 9.51
CA VAL A 27 3.66 -7.38 9.64
C VAL A 27 4.09 -7.91 8.28
N LYS A 28 5.35 -7.66 7.92
CA LYS A 28 5.98 -8.29 6.76
C LYS A 28 6.34 -9.72 7.12
N VAL A 29 5.77 -10.69 6.43
CA VAL A 29 6.07 -12.12 6.64
C VAL A 29 7.32 -12.51 5.86
N LYS A 30 7.43 -12.03 4.62
CA LYS A 30 8.57 -12.23 3.71
C LYS A 30 8.47 -11.19 2.57
N PRO A 31 9.45 -11.10 1.65
CA PRO A 31 9.36 -10.19 0.51
C PRO A 31 8.05 -10.37 -0.28
N GLY A 32 7.35 -9.26 -0.52
CA GLY A 32 6.07 -9.23 -1.23
C GLY A 32 4.90 -9.89 -0.49
N GLU A 33 4.98 -10.16 0.81
CA GLU A 33 3.88 -10.76 1.58
C GLU A 33 3.71 -10.09 2.96
N TRP A 34 2.53 -9.52 3.16
CA TRP A 34 2.17 -8.71 4.33
C TRP A 34 0.85 -9.18 4.92
N ILE A 35 0.77 -9.24 6.24
CA ILE A 35 -0.46 -9.60 6.97
C ILE A 35 -0.86 -8.43 7.85
N LYS A 36 -2.13 -8.03 7.78
CA LYS A 36 -2.69 -7.02 8.67
C LYS A 36 -2.86 -7.63 10.06
N ILE A 37 -2.39 -6.96 11.10
CA ILE A 37 -2.38 -7.43 12.49
C ILE A 37 -3.27 -6.58 13.41
N ALA A 38 -3.68 -5.38 12.98
CA ALA A 38 -4.53 -4.48 13.75
C ALA A 38 -5.50 -3.72 12.85
N GLY A 39 -6.58 -3.18 13.44
CA GLY A 39 -7.61 -2.46 12.70
C GLY A 39 -8.62 -3.35 11.97
N LEU A 40 -9.39 -2.76 11.06
CA LEU A 40 -10.37 -3.47 10.24
C LEU A 40 -9.66 -4.53 9.40
N GLY A 41 -10.00 -5.80 9.62
CA GLY A 41 -9.34 -6.92 8.98
C GLY A 41 -8.03 -7.38 9.63
N GLY A 42 -7.73 -6.91 10.84
CA GLY A 42 -6.61 -7.42 11.64
C GLY A 42 -6.71 -8.92 11.88
N GLY A 43 -5.65 -9.66 11.55
CA GLY A 43 -5.56 -11.11 11.61
C GLY A 43 -6.26 -11.84 10.46
N SER A 44 -7.02 -11.15 9.61
CA SER A 44 -7.80 -11.76 8.53
C SER A 44 -7.44 -11.26 7.13
N LEU A 45 -6.81 -10.09 6.98
CA LEU A 45 -6.38 -9.52 5.70
C LEU A 45 -4.91 -9.78 5.42
N LYS A 46 -4.64 -10.23 4.20
CA LYS A 46 -3.29 -10.53 3.72
C LYS A 46 -3.12 -10.08 2.28
N PHE A 47 -1.98 -9.48 2.02
CA PHE A 47 -1.52 -9.09 0.69
C PHE A 47 -0.32 -9.93 0.28
N ARG A 48 -0.34 -10.38 -0.97
CA ARG A 48 0.80 -11.02 -1.60
C ARG A 48 0.98 -10.52 -3.03
N GLN A 49 2.11 -9.88 -3.32
CA GLN A 49 2.44 -9.53 -4.70
C GLN A 49 2.83 -10.81 -5.46
N VAL A 50 2.07 -11.12 -6.51
CA VAL A 50 2.23 -12.35 -7.31
C VAL A 50 2.76 -12.08 -8.71
N ALA A 51 2.68 -10.83 -9.18
CA ALA A 51 3.31 -10.32 -10.40
C ALA A 51 3.65 -8.84 -10.21
N PRO A 52 4.44 -8.21 -11.11
CA PRO A 52 4.78 -6.78 -11.01
C PRO A 52 3.56 -5.86 -10.88
N ASP A 53 2.45 -6.22 -11.51
CA ASP A 53 1.19 -5.50 -11.64
C ASP A 53 0.02 -6.19 -10.91
N LYS A 54 0.26 -7.23 -10.10
CA LYS A 54 -0.80 -8.01 -9.47
C LYS A 54 -0.53 -8.30 -8.00
N VAL A 55 -1.47 -7.89 -7.15
CA VAL A 55 -1.51 -8.25 -5.74
C VAL A 55 -2.70 -9.14 -5.47
N MET A 56 -2.42 -10.28 -4.85
CA MET A 56 -3.42 -11.19 -4.35
C MET A 56 -3.86 -10.76 -2.95
N VAL A 57 -5.17 -10.63 -2.78
CA VAL A 57 -5.81 -10.30 -1.52
C VAL A 57 -6.47 -11.57 -0.98
N GLU A 58 -6.11 -11.96 0.23
CA GLU A 58 -6.76 -13.03 0.99
C GLU A 58 -7.46 -12.39 2.20
N TYR A 59 -8.76 -12.66 2.37
CA TYR A 59 -9.54 -12.11 3.47
C TYR A 59 -10.44 -13.15 4.12
N ILE A 60 -10.32 -13.34 5.44
CA ILE A 60 -11.11 -14.31 6.21
C ILE A 60 -12.24 -13.58 6.93
N SER A 61 -13.39 -13.42 6.27
CA SER A 61 -14.59 -12.77 6.81
C SER A 61 -15.81 -13.01 5.90
N ASP A 62 -17.00 -12.78 6.44
CA ASP A 62 -18.29 -12.76 5.73
C ASP A 62 -18.62 -11.38 5.12
N ALA A 63 -17.70 -10.41 5.23
CA ALA A 63 -17.87 -9.10 4.61
C ALA A 63 -18.08 -9.20 3.08
N PRO A 64 -18.89 -8.32 2.47
CA PRO A 64 -19.06 -8.28 1.02
C PRO A 64 -17.72 -8.06 0.29
N LYS A 65 -17.51 -8.76 -0.83
CA LYS A 65 -16.27 -8.63 -1.63
C LYS A 65 -15.97 -7.18 -1.99
N ALA A 66 -16.99 -6.41 -2.34
CA ALA A 66 -16.85 -5.00 -2.73
C ALA A 66 -16.21 -4.13 -1.63
N GLU A 67 -16.60 -4.34 -0.37
CA GLU A 67 -16.04 -3.59 0.77
C GLU A 67 -14.57 -3.96 1.01
N VAL A 68 -14.25 -5.25 0.88
CA VAL A 68 -12.87 -5.75 1.03
C VAL A 68 -11.98 -5.26 -0.11
N GLU A 69 -12.53 -5.19 -1.32
CA GLU A 69 -11.86 -4.69 -2.51
C GLU A 69 -11.60 -3.18 -2.41
N GLU A 70 -12.57 -2.39 -1.96
CA GLU A 70 -12.38 -0.96 -1.67
C GLU A 70 -11.30 -0.74 -0.61
N GLN A 71 -11.37 -1.47 0.51
CA GLN A 71 -10.35 -1.41 1.55
C GLN A 71 -8.95 -1.78 0.99
N ALA A 72 -8.86 -2.85 0.20
CA ALA A 72 -7.60 -3.26 -0.40
C ALA A 72 -7.05 -2.20 -1.37
N MET A 73 -7.90 -1.57 -2.19
CA MET A 73 -7.48 -0.50 -3.10
C MET A 73 -6.87 0.69 -2.35
N LEU A 74 -7.46 1.07 -1.21
CA LEU A 74 -6.96 2.15 -0.36
C LEU A 74 -5.62 1.78 0.29
N GLU A 75 -5.54 0.60 0.88
CA GLU A 75 -4.37 0.14 1.64
C GLU A 75 -3.21 -0.34 0.76
N LEU A 76 -3.46 -0.67 -0.52
CA LEU A 76 -2.40 -0.88 -1.52
C LEU A 76 -1.93 0.42 -2.17
N GLY A 77 -2.59 1.55 -1.90
CA GLY A 77 -2.31 2.82 -2.57
C GLY A 77 -2.72 2.86 -4.04
N ALA A 78 -3.62 1.95 -4.45
CA ALA A 78 -4.11 1.79 -5.82
C ALA A 78 -5.14 2.87 -6.24
N TRP A 79 -5.56 3.71 -5.28
CA TRP A 79 -6.41 4.88 -5.51
C TRP A 79 -5.68 6.01 -6.25
N HIS A 80 -4.36 5.91 -6.42
CA HIS A 80 -3.53 6.88 -7.11
C HIS A 80 -2.64 6.19 -8.17
N PRO A 81 -2.49 6.78 -9.37
CA PRO A 81 -1.57 6.28 -10.40
C PRO A 81 -0.08 6.39 -9.98
N PRO A 82 0.86 5.83 -10.75
CA PRO A 82 2.29 5.91 -10.45
C PRO A 82 2.80 7.34 -10.21
N PHE A 83 3.62 7.53 -9.18
CA PHE A 83 4.25 8.85 -8.93
C PHE A 83 5.22 9.24 -10.05
N GLU A 84 5.79 8.24 -10.72
CA GLU A 84 6.64 8.38 -11.89
C GLU A 84 5.96 9.18 -13.00
N ASP A 85 4.64 9.03 -13.15
CA ASP A 85 3.87 9.73 -14.18
C ASP A 85 3.76 11.23 -13.91
N PHE A 86 4.02 11.69 -12.68
CA PHE A 86 3.90 13.10 -12.31
C PHE A 86 5.23 13.85 -12.27
N ILE A 87 6.37 13.15 -12.37
CA ILE A 87 7.70 13.76 -12.24
C ILE A 87 7.91 14.89 -13.24
N HIS A 88 7.40 14.74 -14.46
CA HIS A 88 7.53 15.74 -15.52
C HIS A 88 6.77 17.04 -15.21
N GLN A 89 5.78 17.00 -14.32
CA GLN A 89 4.96 18.14 -13.91
C GLN A 89 5.62 18.97 -12.82
N LEU A 90 6.68 18.46 -12.18
CA LEU A 90 7.40 19.17 -11.14
C LEU A 90 8.26 20.32 -11.71
N PRO A 91 8.48 21.39 -10.91
CA PRO A 91 9.46 22.43 -11.22
C PRO A 91 10.84 21.82 -11.50
N SER A 92 11.57 22.39 -12.45
CA SER A 92 12.88 21.89 -12.88
C SER A 92 13.89 21.76 -11.73
N GLU A 93 13.80 22.64 -10.74
CA GLU A 93 14.69 22.66 -9.56
C GLU A 93 14.47 21.46 -8.63
N LEU A 94 13.28 20.85 -8.66
CA LEU A 94 12.90 19.71 -7.81
C LEU A 94 12.89 18.38 -8.56
N ARG A 95 12.80 18.42 -9.89
CA ARG A 95 12.64 17.22 -10.73
C ARG A 95 13.75 16.20 -10.52
N TRP A 96 15.01 16.65 -10.44
CA TRP A 96 16.16 15.74 -10.27
C TRP A 96 16.05 14.89 -8.99
N ALA A 97 15.49 15.45 -7.91
CA ALA A 97 15.32 14.75 -6.64
C ALA A 97 14.23 13.68 -6.78
N ALA A 98 13.10 14.03 -7.41
CA ALA A 98 12.02 13.08 -7.66
C ALA A 98 12.44 11.94 -8.61
N GLU A 99 13.19 12.24 -9.68
CA GLU A 99 13.77 11.24 -10.58
C GLU A 99 14.76 10.31 -9.86
N SER A 100 15.56 10.85 -8.95
CA SER A 100 16.49 10.04 -8.16
C SER A 100 15.73 9.12 -7.21
N LEU A 101 14.70 9.62 -6.53
CA LEU A 101 13.87 8.84 -5.63
C LEU A 101 13.10 7.73 -6.36
N SER A 102 12.52 8.01 -7.53
CA SER A 102 11.79 7.00 -8.30
C SER A 102 12.67 5.87 -8.83
N ARG A 103 13.96 6.14 -9.10
CA ARG A 103 14.93 5.10 -9.45
C ARG A 103 15.30 4.21 -8.26
N ILE A 104 15.36 4.77 -7.06
CA ILE A 104 15.73 4.04 -5.82
C ILE A 104 14.54 3.25 -5.27
N TYR A 105 13.32 3.82 -5.38
CA TYR A 105 12.07 3.26 -4.86
C TYR A 105 11.01 3.10 -5.96
N PRO A 106 11.28 2.30 -7.01
CA PRO A 106 10.37 2.18 -8.14
C PRO A 106 9.02 1.59 -7.73
N GLY A 107 7.94 2.20 -8.23
CA GLY A 107 6.58 1.72 -8.04
C GLY A 107 6.06 1.86 -6.61
N VAL A 108 6.66 2.73 -5.80
CA VAL A 108 6.10 3.09 -4.50
C VAL A 108 4.73 3.75 -4.68
N ARG A 109 3.79 3.40 -3.79
CA ARG A 109 2.48 4.03 -3.66
C ARG A 109 2.30 4.58 -2.25
N LEU A 110 1.23 5.35 -2.04
CA LEU A 110 0.83 5.86 -0.72
C LEU A 110 -0.40 5.09 -0.20
N PRO A 111 -0.20 4.03 0.59
CA PRO A 111 -1.28 3.42 1.35
C PRO A 111 -2.00 4.41 2.26
N ILE A 112 -3.32 4.30 2.31
CA ILE A 112 -4.15 4.97 3.31
C ILE A 112 -5.09 3.95 3.95
N ALA A 113 -5.36 4.12 5.25
CA ALA A 113 -6.28 3.27 6.00
C ALA A 113 -7.32 4.14 6.73
N PRO A 114 -8.27 4.76 6.01
CA PRO A 114 -9.25 5.68 6.60
C PRO A 114 -10.13 5.02 7.66
N HIS A 115 -10.46 3.73 7.50
CA HIS A 115 -11.19 2.95 8.49
C HIS A 115 -10.43 2.77 9.81
N ASP A 116 -9.10 2.87 9.75
CA ASP A 116 -8.20 2.70 10.90
C ASP A 116 -7.50 4.00 11.28
N PHE A 117 -8.10 5.14 10.94
CA PHE A 117 -7.53 6.47 11.18
C PHE A 117 -7.01 6.64 12.61
N ASN A 118 -7.76 6.15 13.62
CA ASN A 118 -7.35 6.25 15.01
C ASN A 118 -6.05 5.47 15.30
N TYR A 119 -5.89 4.27 14.74
CA TYR A 119 -4.66 3.49 14.91
C TYR A 119 -3.48 4.18 14.22
N VAL A 120 -3.69 4.66 13.00
CA VAL A 120 -2.67 5.40 12.23
C VAL A 120 -2.26 6.66 12.99
N PHE A 121 -3.22 7.46 13.45
CA PHE A 121 -3.00 8.68 14.22
C PHE A 121 -2.20 8.43 15.50
N ILE A 122 -2.57 7.40 16.26
CA ILE A 122 -1.83 7.01 17.47
C ILE A 122 -0.40 6.58 17.11
N SER A 123 -0.23 5.74 16.08
CA SER A 123 1.10 5.30 15.64
C SER A 123 2.00 6.47 15.25
N VAL A 124 1.48 7.46 14.52
CA VAL A 124 2.22 8.67 14.15
C VAL A 124 2.56 9.50 15.38
N SER A 125 1.60 9.68 16.30
CA SER A 125 1.80 10.48 17.51
C SER A 125 2.84 9.88 18.46
N LEU A 126 3.00 8.55 18.43
CA LEU A 126 3.93 7.80 19.27
C LEU A 126 5.27 7.48 18.59
N SER A 127 5.41 7.70 17.27
CA SER A 127 6.69 7.54 16.58
C SER A 127 7.62 8.70 16.95
N ARG A 128 8.44 8.51 17.99
CA ARG A 128 9.55 9.40 18.36
C ARG A 128 10.87 8.75 18.01
#